data_AF-A0A962V4J2-F1
#
_entry.id   AF-A0A962V4J2-F1
#
_cell.length_a   1.000
_cell.length_b   1.000
_cell.length_c   1.000
_cell.angle_alpha   90.00
_cell.angle_beta   90.00
_cell.angle_gamma   90.00
#
_symmetry.space_group_name_H-M   'P 1'
#
loop_
_entity.id
_entity.type
_entity.pdbx_description
1 polymer ?
#
loop_
_entity_poly.entity_id
_entity_poly.type
_entity_poly.pdbx_seq_one_letter_code
_entity_poly.pdbx_strand_id
1 'polypeptide(L)' 'SGGELLRSAISSLGVQVHLAARIDTLLDDGQGCVSGVRFADGETLNSDMVIVSTGIRPRDY' A
#
# COMPACT_ATOMS: atom_id res chain seq x y z
N SER A 1 11.21 -7.24 17.68
CA SER A 1 10.60 -5.96 18.10
C SER A 1 9.07 -6.04 17.98
N GLY A 2 8.31 -5.06 18.49
CA GLY A 2 6.84 -5.07 18.38
C GLY A 2 6.32 -5.10 16.93
N GLY A 3 7.01 -4.43 16.01
CA GLY A 3 6.66 -4.44 14.58
C GLY A 3 6.83 -5.81 13.92
N GLU A 4 7.83 -6.59 14.33
CA GLU A 4 8.04 -7.96 13.81
C GLU A 4 6.93 -8.92 14.26
N LEU A 5 6.46 -8.79 15.51
CA LEU A 5 5.32 -9.57 16.02
C LEU A 5 4.05 -9.27 15.22
N LEU A 6 3.78 -7.99 14.96
CA LEU A 6 2.64 -7.58 14.14
C LEU A 6 2.76 -8.09 12.71
N ARG A 7 3.94 -7.97 12.08
CA ARG A 7 4.19 -8.50 10.74
C ARG A 7 3.91 -9.99 10.68
N SER A 8 4.38 -10.76 11.66
CA SER A 8 4.15 -12.21 11.73
C SER A 8 2.66 -12.56 11.84
N ALA A 9 1.94 -11.86 12.73
CA ALA A 9 0.50 -12.06 12.92
C ALA A 9 -0.32 -11.71 11.67
N ILE A 10 0.03 -10.65 10.95
CA ILE A 10 -0.63 -10.29 9.68
C ILE A 10 -0.29 -11.32 8.60
N SER A 11 0.98 -11.73 8.52
CA SER A 11 1.43 -12.71 7.52
C SER A 11 0.77 -14.08 7.71
N SER A 12 0.49 -14.51 8.95
CA SER A 12 -0.20 -15.78 9.21
C SER A 12 -1.67 -15.78 8.76
N LEU A 13 -2.26 -14.62 8.51
CA LEU A 13 -3.59 -14.49 7.90
C LEU A 13 -3.56 -14.58 6.36
N GLY A 14 -2.38 -14.84 5.77
CA GLY A 14 -2.19 -14.89 4.32
C GLY A 14 -2.00 -13.51 3.68
N VAL A 15 -1.82 -12.46 4.48
CA VAL A 15 -1.61 -11.09 3.99
C VAL A 15 -0.11 -10.85 3.77
N GLN A 16 0.26 -10.44 2.56
CA GLN A 16 1.64 -10.09 2.25
C GLN A 16 1.95 -8.67 2.76
N VAL A 17 3.08 -8.54 3.47
CA VAL A 17 3.52 -7.26 4.04
C VAL A 17 4.76 -6.77 3.30
N HIS A 18 4.58 -5.70 2.52
CA HIS A 18 5.66 -5.00 1.83
C HIS A 18 6.13 -3.82 2.70
N LEU A 19 7.41 -3.80 3.05
CA LEU A 19 8.05 -2.71 3.79
C LEU A 19 8.95 -1.92 2.84
N ALA A 20 9.29 -0.68 3.20
CA ALA A 20 9.98 0.26 2.31
C ALA A 20 9.28 0.50 0.95
N ALA A 21 8.01 0.09 0.83
CA ALA A 21 7.20 0.17 -0.38
C ALA A 21 6.42 1.49 -0.44
N ARG A 22 7.13 2.59 -0.64
CA ARG A 22 6.49 3.90 -0.81
C ARG A 22 5.78 3.93 -2.16
N ILE A 23 4.47 4.18 -2.16
CA ILE A 23 3.69 4.38 -3.39
C ILE A 23 4.11 5.71 -4.03
N ASP A 24 4.38 5.66 -5.34
CA ASP A 24 4.63 6.82 -6.19
C ASP A 24 3.39 7.17 -7.01
N THR A 25 2.80 6.18 -7.68
CA THR A 25 1.69 6.39 -8.62
C THR A 25 0.62 5.29 -8.48
N LEU A 26 -0.66 5.67 -8.50
CA LEU A 26 -1.77 4.74 -8.76
C LEU A 26 -1.92 4.61 -10.28
N LEU A 27 -1.92 3.38 -10.79
CA LEU A 27 -2.02 3.10 -12.22
C LEU A 27 -3.49 3.09 -12.65
N ASP A 28 -3.77 3.69 -13.81
CA ASP A 28 -5.10 3.71 -14.43
C ASP A 28 -5.22 2.55 -15.44
N ASP A 29 -6.42 2.01 -15.62
CA ASP A 29 -6.72 0.95 -16.59
C ASP A 29 -7.05 1.46 -18.00
N GLY A 30 -7.03 2.78 -18.21
CA GLY A 30 -7.44 3.45 -19.44
C GLY A 30 -8.93 3.82 -19.49
N GLN A 31 -9.70 3.46 -18.45
CA GLN A 31 -11.14 3.73 -18.34
C GLN A 31 -11.48 4.54 -17.07
N GLY A 32 -10.47 5.03 -16.34
CA GLY A 32 -10.68 5.77 -15.10
C GLY A 32 -10.74 4.90 -13.84
N CYS A 33 -10.42 3.60 -13.94
CA CYS A 33 -10.34 2.70 -12.80
C CYS A 33 -8.88 2.36 -12.45
N VAL A 34 -8.64 2.01 -11.19
CA VAL A 34 -7.30 1.58 -10.76
C VAL A 34 -6.96 0.21 -11.35
N SER A 35 -5.74 0.06 -11.85
CA SER A 35 -5.18 -1.22 -12.33
C SER A 35 -4.00 -1.72 -11.49
N GLY A 36 -3.46 -0.87 -10.62
CA GLY A 36 -2.37 -1.25 -9.73
C GLY A 36 -1.68 -0.05 -9.06
N VAL A 37 -0.54 -0.33 -8.45
CA VAL A 37 0.34 0.66 -7.83
C VAL A 37 1.75 0.54 -8.38
N ARG A 38 2.40 1.69 -8.60
CA ARG A 38 3.84 1.80 -8.81
C ARG A 38 4.50 2.36 -7.56
N PHE A 39 5.53 1.68 -7.10
CA PHE A 39 6.34 2.11 -5.97
C PHE A 39 7.47 3.05 -6.42
N ALA A 40 8.03 3.80 -5.47
CA ALA A 40 9.08 4.78 -5.72
C ALA A 40 10.41 4.17 -6.22
N ASP A 41 10.60 2.86 -6.05
CA ASP A 41 11.70 2.09 -6.61
C ASP A 41 11.45 1.62 -8.06
N GLY A 42 10.25 1.88 -8.60
CA GLY A 42 9.82 1.53 -9.94
C GLY A 42 9.09 0.18 -10.05
N GLU A 43 9.03 -0.63 -8.98
CA GLU A 43 8.26 -1.88 -8.99
C GLU A 43 6.75 -1.60 -9.14
N THR A 44 6.04 -2.49 -9.82
CA THR A 44 4.59 -2.40 -10.00
C THR A 44 3.89 -3.63 -9.42
N LEU A 45 2.80 -3.40 -8.68
CA LEU A 45 1.90 -4.44 -8.20
C LEU A 45 0.51 -4.22 -8.80
N ASN A 46 0.02 -5.22 -9.55
CA ASN A 46 -1.33 -5.20 -10.13
C ASN A 46 -2.37 -5.32 -9.02
N SER A 47 -3.43 -4.53 -9.09
CA SER A 47 -4.50 -4.53 -8.09
C SER A 47 -5.76 -3.88 -8.66
N ASP A 48 -6.90 -4.58 -8.52
CA ASP A 48 -8.21 -4.07 -8.95
C ASP A 48 -8.81 -3.06 -7.95
N MET A 49 -8.25 -2.97 -6.74
CA MET A 49 -8.69 -2.06 -5.69
C MET A 49 -7.50 -1.63 -4.82
N VAL A 50 -7.50 -0.36 -4.42
CA VAL A 50 -6.49 0.21 -3.51
C VAL A 50 -7.20 0.91 -2.35
N ILE A 51 -6.82 0.57 -1.11
CA ILE A 51 -7.26 1.25 0.11
C ILE A 51 -6.07 1.99 0.69
N VAL A 52 -6.20 3.31 0.84
CA VAL A 52 -5.13 4.18 1.37
C VAL A 52 -5.44 4.55 2.81
N SER A 53 -4.59 4.11 3.73
CA SER A 53 -4.62 4.50 5.14
C SER A 53 -3.31 5.20 5.53
N THR A 54 -3.12 6.44 5.09
CA THR A 54 -1.88 7.22 5.31
C THR A 54 -1.88 8.05 6.60
N GLY A 55 -2.75 7.71 7.55
CA GLY A 55 -2.96 8.45 8.79
C GLY A 55 -3.72 9.77 8.58
N ILE A 56 -4.10 10.39 9.70
CA ILE A 56 -4.80 11.68 9.74
C ILE A 56 -3.83 12.69 10.34
N ARG A 57 -3.73 13.89 9.73
CA ARG A 57 -3.05 15.03 10.36
C ARG A 57 -4.10 15.90 11.06
N PRO A 58 -3.88 16.32 12.31
CA PRO A 58 -4.72 17.33 12.95
C PRO A 58 -4.81 18.57 12.06
N ARG A 59 -6.00 19.18 12.00
CA ARG A 59 -6.19 20.43 11.30
C ARG A 59 -5.78 21.56 12.24
N ASP A 60 -4.62 22.16 12.00
CA ASP A 60 -4.21 23.37 12.72
C ASP A 60 -5.17 24.51 12.35
N TYR A 61 -5.72 25.18 13.36
CA TYR A 61 -6.48 26.44 13.25
C TYR A 61 -5.68 27.57 13.86
#